data_AF-A0A2D6AZ32-F1
#
_entry.id   AF-A0A2D6AZ32-F1
#
_cell.length_a   1.000
_cell.length_b   1.000
_cell.length_c   1.000
_cell.angle_alpha   90.00
_cell.angle_beta   90.00
_cell.angle_gamma   90.00
#
_symmetry.space_group_name_H-M   'P 1'
#
loop_
_entity.id
_entity.type
_entity.pdbx_description
1 polymer ?
#
loop_
_entity_poly.entity_id
_entity_poly.type
_entity_poly.pdbx_seq_one_letter_code
_entity_poly.pdbx_strand_id
1 'polypeptide(L)'
;MNKLLLALGVGSIILLTSCDKNKEGGEIENPLTSEQNKELIQEIGVEFVNEMATMQEQEGVGALTSFGILLDGGYDDEGGRIASSSVTKIAKAILGFTYQKASATEFGYASSQIAQDEEDEITSLEELFDENTGTYTWNFDTEDYDYEDNSSDALIFKFPSEVDGTSNNATLTLSNYSSVQVANPIDEDYEGDLPTSLDVTLDVDGTTAMTYGFEIDYNSEGIPESVDTDLTVGDFSLIVGITNTKTVVGYDVNFTNGSKTLIAVSTSVNGDFTEAAIDAADENEDPTEVVTDGSFSLTMLDLKFDAEMDFASLWDAVGDLDTYYDSYDDDPRPDLEGNATKLEEALNEHGVLKATYVSTGKTAADVEFYTYIEDYSDGDYSEEYIELGARMVFEDGSKVDVEDFVESGFDGLEDAINDLINQINADLDEDYWIDDIDFNDIG
;
A
#
# COMPACT_ATOMS: atom_id res chain seq x y z
N MET A 1 5.27 -25.09 2.59
CA MET A 1 5.30 -23.67 2.97
C MET A 1 5.03 -22.90 1.69
N ASN A 2 3.96 -22.12 1.64
CA ASN A 2 3.56 -21.42 0.40
C ASN A 2 4.67 -20.47 -0.02
N LYS A 3 5.18 -20.64 -1.26
CA LYS A 3 6.27 -19.83 -1.83
C LYS A 3 5.98 -18.32 -1.85
N LEU A 4 4.69 -17.96 -1.82
CA LEU A 4 4.19 -16.59 -1.75
C LEU A 4 4.42 -15.93 -0.36
N LEU A 5 4.39 -16.71 0.71
CA LEU A 5 4.58 -16.23 2.09
C LEU A 5 6.03 -15.89 2.41
N LEU A 6 6.99 -16.49 1.68
CA LEU A 6 8.41 -16.11 1.81
C LEU A 6 8.71 -14.80 1.06
N ALA A 7 8.09 -14.56 -0.09
CA ALA A 7 8.28 -13.31 -0.86
C ALA A 7 7.63 -12.09 -0.19
N LEU A 8 6.47 -12.27 0.48
CA LEU A 8 5.81 -11.22 1.27
C LEU A 8 6.35 -11.13 2.71
N GLY A 9 6.76 -12.24 3.31
CA GLY A 9 7.35 -12.28 4.66
C GLY A 9 8.77 -11.70 4.75
N VAL A 10 9.48 -11.59 3.62
CA VAL A 10 10.76 -10.86 3.54
C VAL A 10 10.55 -9.33 3.59
N GLY A 11 9.34 -8.85 3.26
CA GLY A 11 8.98 -7.43 3.35
C GLY A 11 8.92 -6.89 4.79
N SER A 12 8.69 -7.78 5.77
CA SER A 12 8.66 -7.41 7.20
C SER A 12 10.04 -7.43 7.86
N ILE A 13 11.06 -8.03 7.24
CA ILE A 13 12.35 -8.30 7.88
C ILE A 13 13.51 -7.47 7.32
N ILE A 14 13.41 -6.84 6.15
CA ILE A 14 14.61 -6.30 5.49
C ILE A 14 14.41 -4.85 5.08
N LEU A 15 14.55 -3.98 6.08
CA LEU A 15 14.86 -2.58 5.87
C LEU A 15 16.37 -2.46 5.57
N LEU A 16 16.69 -1.64 4.55
CA LEU A 16 17.96 -0.90 4.36
C LEU A 16 19.13 -1.70 3.78
N THR A 17 19.84 -1.20 2.75
CA THR A 17 21.27 -1.44 2.43
C THR A 17 21.90 -0.78 1.14
N SER A 18 22.80 0.20 1.22
CA SER A 18 23.90 0.42 0.23
C SER A 18 24.13 1.89 -0.08
N CYS A 19 25.22 2.38 0.50
CA CYS A 19 26.26 2.99 -0.31
C CYS A 19 27.66 2.61 0.21
N ASP A 20 28.59 2.59 -0.73
CA ASP A 20 30.00 2.27 -0.55
C ASP A 20 30.66 3.19 0.50
N LYS A 21 31.46 2.58 1.38
CA LYS A 21 32.09 3.21 2.55
C LYS A 21 32.83 4.50 2.18
N ASN A 22 32.24 5.63 2.52
CA ASN A 22 32.98 6.78 3.03
C ASN A 22 32.53 7.06 4.46
N LYS A 23 33.17 6.36 5.41
CA LYS A 23 33.23 6.77 6.82
C LYS A 23 33.94 8.13 6.90
N GLU A 24 33.24 9.22 6.63
CA GLU A 24 33.47 10.44 7.38
C GLU A 24 32.52 10.41 8.57
N GLY A 25 33.00 9.82 9.67
CA GLY A 25 32.52 10.16 11.00
C GLY A 25 32.90 11.61 11.29
N GLY A 26 32.25 12.54 10.60
CA GLY A 26 32.29 13.96 10.88
C GLY A 26 31.27 14.26 11.96
N GLU A 27 31.65 15.07 12.95
CA GLU A 27 30.66 15.83 13.71
C GLU A 27 29.68 16.47 12.71
N ILE A 28 28.40 16.16 12.86
CA ILE A 28 27.35 16.68 11.99
C ILE A 28 27.28 18.20 12.22
N GLU A 29 27.72 19.00 11.24
CA GLU A 29 27.83 20.45 11.40
C GLU A 29 26.45 21.13 11.45
N ASN A 30 26.09 21.63 12.64
CA ASN A 30 24.95 22.51 12.93
C ASN A 30 23.55 21.87 12.86
N PRO A 31 23.23 20.89 13.74
CA PRO A 31 21.84 20.51 13.99
C PRO A 31 21.00 21.71 14.46
N LEU A 32 19.69 21.67 14.22
CA LEU A 32 18.77 22.64 14.82
C LEU A 32 18.68 22.41 16.33
N THR A 33 18.32 23.45 17.10
CA THR A 33 18.07 23.27 18.53
C THR A 33 16.82 22.42 18.74
N SER A 34 16.72 21.73 19.87
CA SER A 34 15.58 20.85 20.18
C SER A 34 14.22 21.57 20.13
N GLU A 35 14.15 22.83 20.55
CA GLU A 35 12.95 23.65 20.41
C GLU A 35 12.60 23.95 18.95
N GLN A 36 13.58 24.23 18.10
CA GLN A 36 13.35 24.49 16.66
C GLN A 36 12.86 23.23 15.95
N ASN A 37 13.44 22.07 16.27
CA ASN A 37 13.01 20.80 15.71
C ASN A 37 11.57 20.46 16.12
N LYS A 38 11.22 20.62 17.39
CA LYS A 38 9.86 20.35 17.90
C LYS A 38 8.82 21.27 17.24
N GLU A 39 9.14 22.54 17.02
CA GLU A 39 8.26 23.49 16.33
C GLU A 39 8.04 23.09 14.87
N LEU A 40 9.11 22.79 14.12
CA LEU A 40 9.03 22.35 12.72
C LEU A 40 8.26 21.03 12.56
N ILE A 41 8.47 20.08 13.47
CA ILE A 41 7.73 18.82 13.50
C ILE A 41 6.23 19.05 13.68
N GLN A 42 5.84 19.94 14.60
CA GLN A 42 4.43 20.27 14.80
C GLN A 42 3.83 20.99 13.58
N GLU A 43 4.62 21.85 12.93
CA GLU A 43 4.20 22.52 11.69
C GLU A 43 3.96 21.51 10.57
N ILE A 44 4.83 20.50 10.41
CA ILE A 44 4.66 19.40 9.44
C ILE A 44 3.33 18.68 9.68
N GLY A 45 3.03 18.27 10.90
CA GLY A 45 1.75 17.58 11.20
C GLY A 45 0.52 18.44 10.89
N VAL A 46 0.54 19.73 11.25
CA VAL A 46 -0.56 20.66 10.94
C VAL A 46 -0.69 20.89 9.44
N GLU A 47 0.43 21.06 8.73
CA GLU A 47 0.45 21.22 7.28
C GLU A 47 -0.15 20.00 6.60
N PHE A 48 0.23 18.79 7.01
CA PHE A 48 -0.27 17.55 6.45
C PHE A 48 -1.80 17.45 6.57
N VAL A 49 -2.36 17.69 7.77
CA VAL A 49 -3.82 17.68 7.98
C VAL A 49 -4.53 18.72 7.11
N ASN A 50 -3.97 19.92 6.94
CA ASN A 50 -4.55 20.93 6.07
C ASN A 50 -4.56 20.50 4.60
N GLU A 51 -3.49 19.85 4.13
CA GLU A 51 -3.43 19.30 2.76
C GLU A 51 -4.51 18.25 2.56
N MET A 52 -4.68 17.30 3.49
CA MET A 52 -5.73 16.28 3.41
C MET A 52 -7.15 16.87 3.38
N ALA A 53 -7.41 17.91 4.18
CA ALA A 53 -8.69 18.61 4.14
C ALA A 53 -8.98 19.24 2.76
N THR A 54 -7.96 19.74 2.06
CA THR A 54 -8.14 20.27 0.70
C THR A 54 -8.31 19.20 -0.38
N MET A 55 -7.86 17.97 -0.13
CA MET A 55 -8.14 16.82 -1.00
C MET A 55 -9.63 16.45 -0.97
N GLN A 56 -10.26 16.51 0.21
CA GLN A 56 -11.70 16.26 0.38
C GLN A 56 -12.57 17.24 -0.41
N GLU A 57 -12.09 18.46 -0.61
CA GLU A 57 -12.83 19.50 -1.33
C GLU A 57 -12.73 19.37 -2.86
N GLN A 58 -12.01 18.38 -3.40
CA GLN A 58 -11.86 18.21 -4.84
C GLN A 58 -13.14 17.69 -5.49
N GLU A 59 -13.49 18.22 -6.67
CA GLU A 59 -14.72 17.87 -7.42
C GLU A 59 -14.79 16.37 -7.74
N GLY A 60 -13.64 15.72 -7.95
CA GLY A 60 -13.55 14.28 -8.21
C GLY A 60 -14.06 13.44 -7.03
N VAL A 61 -13.80 13.86 -5.79
CA VAL A 61 -14.26 13.15 -4.59
C VAL A 61 -15.78 13.18 -4.51
N GLY A 62 -16.39 14.37 -4.60
CA GLY A 62 -17.84 14.53 -4.54
C GLY A 62 -18.57 13.77 -5.66
N ALA A 63 -18.01 13.79 -6.88
CA ALA A 63 -18.56 13.05 -8.00
C ALA A 63 -18.49 11.52 -7.81
N LEU A 64 -17.39 10.97 -7.28
CA LEU A 64 -17.31 9.54 -6.97
C LEU A 64 -18.27 9.12 -5.85
N THR A 65 -18.41 9.94 -4.82
CA THR A 65 -19.41 9.71 -3.76
C THR A 65 -20.81 9.64 -4.36
N SER A 66 -21.17 10.60 -5.21
CA SER A 66 -22.45 10.58 -5.93
C SER A 66 -22.61 9.33 -6.78
N PHE A 67 -21.56 8.94 -7.52
CA PHE A 67 -21.60 7.73 -8.35
C PHE A 67 -21.87 6.46 -7.53
N GLY A 68 -21.17 6.30 -6.41
CA GLY A 68 -21.33 5.13 -5.55
C GLY A 68 -22.74 5.02 -4.96
N ILE A 69 -23.33 6.15 -4.50
CA ILE A 69 -24.73 6.18 -4.04
C ILE A 69 -25.70 5.76 -5.14
N LEU A 70 -25.47 6.21 -6.37
CA LEU A 70 -26.33 5.86 -7.52
C LEU A 70 -26.17 4.41 -7.98
N LEU A 71 -25.02 3.79 -7.73
CA LEU A 71 -24.84 2.35 -7.93
C LEU A 71 -25.53 1.50 -6.86
N ASP A 72 -25.91 2.11 -5.73
CA ASP A 72 -26.49 1.43 -4.58
C ASP A 72 -28.04 1.55 -4.51
N GLY A 73 -28.62 2.57 -5.15
CA GLY A 73 -30.07 2.80 -5.14
C GLY A 73 -30.90 1.74 -5.89
N GLY A 74 -31.72 0.96 -5.16
CA GLY A 74 -32.86 0.22 -5.74
C GLY A 74 -33.44 -0.96 -4.94
N TYR A 75 -33.80 -0.77 -3.67
CA TYR A 75 -34.38 -1.76 -2.75
C TYR A 75 -35.83 -2.23 -3.03
N ASP A 76 -36.19 -2.49 -4.28
CA ASP A 76 -37.39 -3.28 -4.59
C ASP A 76 -37.00 -4.42 -5.54
N ASP A 77 -37.03 -5.64 -5.00
CA ASP A 77 -36.78 -6.97 -5.60
C ASP A 77 -37.56 -7.30 -6.90
N GLU A 78 -38.12 -6.31 -7.62
CA GLU A 78 -38.90 -6.51 -8.84
C GLU A 78 -38.59 -5.56 -10.01
N GLY A 79 -37.51 -4.78 -10.01
CA GLY A 79 -37.21 -3.99 -11.22
C GLY A 79 -35.86 -3.30 -11.31
N GLY A 80 -34.98 -3.84 -12.16
CA GLY A 80 -33.82 -3.12 -12.68
C GLY A 80 -32.70 -4.07 -13.07
N ARG A 81 -32.10 -3.89 -14.24
CA ARG A 81 -30.97 -4.72 -14.69
C ARG A 81 -29.71 -4.48 -13.84
N ILE A 82 -29.66 -3.41 -13.04
CA ILE A 82 -28.40 -2.85 -12.53
C ILE A 82 -28.13 -3.20 -11.07
N ALA A 83 -29.14 -3.44 -10.22
CA ALA A 83 -28.94 -3.92 -8.85
C ALA A 83 -28.28 -5.33 -8.77
N SER A 84 -28.30 -6.08 -9.89
CA SER A 84 -27.71 -7.42 -10.00
C SER A 84 -26.92 -7.65 -11.29
N SER A 85 -26.54 -6.61 -12.03
CA SER A 85 -25.72 -6.80 -13.26
C SER A 85 -24.24 -7.07 -12.95
N SER A 86 -23.62 -7.86 -13.81
CA SER A 86 -22.16 -7.97 -13.93
C SER A 86 -21.48 -6.60 -14.01
N VAL A 87 -22.09 -5.63 -14.69
CA VAL A 87 -21.60 -4.25 -14.81
C VAL A 87 -21.41 -3.56 -13.46
N THR A 88 -22.40 -3.64 -12.57
CA THR A 88 -22.34 -3.04 -11.23
C THR A 88 -21.30 -3.73 -10.39
N LYS A 89 -21.16 -5.05 -10.51
CA LYS A 89 -20.13 -5.81 -9.80
C LYS A 89 -18.72 -5.51 -10.34
N ILE A 90 -18.54 -5.34 -11.66
CA ILE A 90 -17.29 -4.90 -12.28
C ILE A 90 -16.95 -3.48 -11.82
N ALA A 91 -17.91 -2.55 -11.88
CA ALA A 91 -17.70 -1.17 -11.42
C ALA A 91 -17.39 -1.13 -9.92
N LYS A 92 -18.08 -1.92 -9.08
CA LYS A 92 -17.80 -2.05 -7.64
C LYS A 92 -16.44 -2.70 -7.37
N ALA A 93 -16.04 -3.72 -8.12
CA ALA A 93 -14.72 -4.35 -8.00
C ALA A 93 -13.61 -3.40 -8.43
N ILE A 94 -13.82 -2.63 -9.51
CA ILE A 94 -12.88 -1.61 -9.98
C ILE A 94 -12.76 -0.49 -8.96
N LEU A 95 -13.87 -0.02 -8.39
CA LEU A 95 -13.86 0.96 -7.30
C LEU A 95 -13.16 0.38 -6.06
N GLY A 96 -13.45 -0.86 -5.67
CA GLY A 96 -12.80 -1.56 -4.56
C GLY A 96 -11.28 -1.67 -4.74
N PHE A 97 -10.82 -2.02 -5.94
CA PHE A 97 -9.39 -2.02 -6.29
C PHE A 97 -8.80 -0.61 -6.27
N THR A 98 -9.51 0.38 -6.83
CA THR A 98 -9.11 1.80 -6.82
C THR A 98 -8.97 2.35 -5.39
N TYR A 99 -9.77 1.84 -4.44
CA TYR A 99 -9.73 2.22 -3.03
C TYR A 99 -8.93 1.24 -2.14
N GLN A 100 -8.13 0.34 -2.73
CA GLN A 100 -7.33 -0.68 -2.03
C GLN A 100 -8.13 -1.58 -1.06
N LYS A 101 -9.43 -1.75 -1.31
CA LYS A 101 -10.29 -2.73 -0.63
C LYS A 101 -10.24 -4.13 -1.26
N ALA A 102 -9.57 -4.24 -2.41
CA ALA A 102 -9.25 -5.49 -3.08
C ALA A 102 -7.81 -5.43 -3.62
N SER A 103 -7.03 -6.46 -3.35
CA SER A 103 -5.74 -6.76 -3.99
C SER A 103 -5.94 -7.08 -5.48
N ALA A 104 -4.86 -7.07 -6.26
CA ALA A 104 -4.92 -7.48 -7.67
C ALA A 104 -5.48 -8.91 -7.84
N THR A 105 -5.25 -9.76 -6.84
CA THR A 105 -5.79 -11.11 -6.76
C THR A 105 -7.30 -11.09 -6.49
N GLU A 106 -7.76 -10.34 -5.50
CA GLU A 106 -9.19 -10.18 -5.19
C GLU A 106 -9.96 -9.52 -6.34
N PHE A 107 -9.31 -8.58 -7.04
CA PHE A 107 -9.83 -8.00 -8.27
C PHE A 107 -9.89 -9.03 -9.41
N GLY A 108 -8.88 -9.89 -9.55
CA GLY A 108 -8.89 -11.05 -10.45
C GLY A 108 -10.04 -12.03 -10.17
N TYR A 109 -10.35 -12.28 -8.89
CA TYR A 109 -11.50 -13.10 -8.47
C TYR A 109 -12.86 -12.46 -8.74
N ALA A 110 -12.91 -11.17 -9.06
CA ALA A 110 -14.17 -10.54 -9.35
C ALA A 110 -14.90 -11.27 -10.48
N SER A 111 -14.23 -11.79 -11.51
CA SER A 111 -14.88 -12.51 -12.63
C SER A 111 -15.68 -13.72 -12.17
N SER A 112 -15.11 -14.55 -11.30
CA SER A 112 -15.75 -15.77 -10.80
C SER A 112 -16.91 -15.45 -9.86
N GLN A 113 -16.85 -14.34 -9.11
CA GLN A 113 -17.95 -13.85 -8.26
C GLN A 113 -19.01 -13.05 -9.03
N ILE A 114 -18.64 -12.53 -10.20
CA ILE A 114 -19.52 -11.80 -11.12
C ILE A 114 -20.43 -12.77 -11.88
N ALA A 115 -19.92 -13.95 -12.26
CA ALA A 115 -20.68 -15.02 -12.88
C ALA A 115 -21.79 -15.54 -11.93
N GLN A 116 -23.04 -15.14 -12.16
CA GLN A 116 -24.16 -15.46 -11.25
C GLN A 116 -24.76 -16.85 -11.41
N ASP A 117 -24.30 -17.67 -12.35
CA ASP A 117 -24.84 -19.00 -12.57
C ASP A 117 -23.71 -20.04 -12.64
N GLU A 118 -23.78 -21.07 -11.78
CA GLU A 118 -22.89 -22.25 -11.75
C GLU A 118 -22.84 -23.04 -13.09
N GLU A 119 -23.57 -22.60 -14.13
CA GLU A 119 -23.60 -23.24 -15.46
C GLU A 119 -22.71 -22.55 -16.51
N ASP A 120 -22.31 -21.30 -16.31
CA ASP A 120 -21.38 -20.58 -17.18
C ASP A 120 -20.13 -20.17 -16.37
N GLU A 121 -19.08 -21.01 -16.40
CA GLU A 121 -17.76 -20.70 -15.82
C GLU A 121 -17.14 -19.54 -16.61
N ILE A 122 -17.49 -18.31 -16.26
CA ILE A 122 -16.81 -17.14 -16.82
C ILE A 122 -15.42 -17.09 -16.19
N THR A 123 -14.44 -17.44 -16.99
CA THR A 123 -13.02 -17.48 -16.61
C THR A 123 -12.26 -16.26 -17.09
N SER A 124 -12.90 -15.33 -17.82
CA SER A 124 -12.23 -14.14 -18.34
C SER A 124 -12.91 -12.85 -17.89
N LEU A 125 -12.21 -12.05 -17.10
CA LEU A 125 -12.56 -10.66 -16.80
C LEU A 125 -12.53 -9.80 -18.06
N GLU A 126 -11.65 -10.09 -19.01
CA GLU A 126 -11.57 -9.34 -20.27
C GLU A 126 -12.81 -9.56 -21.13
N GLU A 127 -13.27 -10.81 -21.25
CA GLU A 127 -14.55 -11.13 -21.91
C GLU A 127 -15.72 -10.43 -21.21
N LEU A 128 -15.75 -10.44 -19.87
CA LEU A 128 -16.76 -9.71 -19.10
C LEU A 128 -16.71 -8.20 -19.35
N PHE A 129 -15.54 -7.59 -19.37
CA PHE A 129 -15.38 -6.18 -19.64
C PHE A 129 -15.91 -5.84 -21.03
N ASP A 130 -15.46 -6.59 -22.04
CA ASP A 130 -15.82 -6.42 -23.45
C ASP A 130 -17.34 -6.54 -23.68
N GLU A 131 -17.98 -7.56 -23.09
CA GLU A 131 -19.42 -7.79 -23.20
C GLU A 131 -20.28 -6.67 -22.60
N ASN A 132 -19.73 -5.96 -21.62
CA ASN A 132 -20.44 -4.93 -20.90
C ASN A 132 -20.13 -3.52 -21.41
N THR A 133 -19.18 -3.36 -22.34
CA THR A 133 -18.86 -2.06 -22.94
C THR A 133 -20.09 -1.33 -23.50
N GLY A 134 -20.08 0.00 -23.38
CA GLY A 134 -21.19 0.85 -23.77
C GLY A 134 -21.36 2.07 -22.88
N THR A 135 -22.44 2.83 -23.13
CA THR A 135 -22.78 3.99 -22.31
C THR A 135 -23.98 3.71 -21.43
N TYR A 136 -23.83 3.95 -20.13
CA TYR A 136 -24.85 3.93 -19.10
C TYR A 136 -25.18 5.37 -18.71
N THR A 137 -26.42 5.80 -18.94
CA THR A 137 -26.85 7.17 -18.63
C THR A 137 -27.91 7.15 -17.54
N TRP A 138 -27.65 7.80 -16.41
CA TRP A 138 -28.59 7.88 -15.31
C TRP A 138 -29.90 8.55 -15.75
N ASN A 139 -31.02 7.91 -15.45
CA ASN A 139 -32.35 8.40 -15.77
C ASN A 139 -33.08 8.81 -14.49
N PHE A 140 -33.20 10.13 -14.30
CA PHE A 140 -33.86 10.73 -13.13
C PHE A 140 -35.34 10.37 -12.97
N ASP A 141 -36.02 9.94 -14.04
CA ASP A 141 -37.44 9.57 -13.95
C ASP A 141 -37.62 8.13 -13.45
N THR A 142 -36.67 7.24 -13.76
CA THR A 142 -36.72 5.82 -13.37
C THR A 142 -35.81 5.49 -12.20
N GLU A 143 -34.91 6.39 -11.82
CA GLU A 143 -33.87 6.14 -10.81
C GLU A 143 -33.03 4.89 -11.17
N ASP A 144 -32.67 4.76 -12.46
CA ASP A 144 -31.87 3.64 -13.00
C ASP A 144 -31.03 4.12 -14.20
N TYR A 145 -30.03 3.34 -14.65
CA TYR A 145 -29.25 3.68 -15.86
C TYR A 145 -29.87 3.10 -17.15
N ASP A 146 -30.03 3.96 -18.15
CA ASP A 146 -30.31 3.57 -19.52
C ASP A 146 -29.02 3.14 -20.23
N TYR A 147 -28.99 1.93 -20.79
CA TYR A 147 -27.87 1.40 -21.57
C TYR A 147 -28.00 1.70 -23.07
N GLU A 148 -26.92 2.18 -23.67
CA GLU A 148 -26.73 2.33 -25.11
C GLU A 148 -25.43 1.63 -25.53
N ASP A 149 -25.55 0.56 -26.33
CA ASP A 149 -24.44 0.01 -27.10
C ASP A 149 -24.03 1.03 -28.16
N ASN A 150 -22.85 1.58 -27.99
CA ASN A 150 -22.22 2.57 -28.86
C ASN A 150 -20.98 1.99 -29.58
N SER A 151 -20.72 0.68 -29.46
CA SER A 151 -19.50 0.01 -29.92
C SER A 151 -18.21 0.70 -29.45
N SER A 152 -18.19 1.26 -28.23
CA SER A 152 -16.95 1.74 -27.61
C SER A 152 -16.18 0.59 -26.98
N ASP A 153 -14.86 0.66 -26.98
CA ASP A 153 -13.99 -0.28 -26.25
C ASP A 153 -13.88 0.13 -24.75
N ALA A 154 -14.98 0.65 -24.18
CA ALA A 154 -15.00 1.30 -22.87
C ALA A 154 -16.37 1.18 -22.18
N LEU A 155 -16.36 1.18 -20.85
CA LEU A 155 -17.55 1.36 -20.00
C LEU A 155 -17.67 2.85 -19.66
N ILE A 156 -18.80 3.48 -20.00
CA ILE A 156 -18.99 4.91 -19.82
C ILE A 156 -20.24 5.15 -18.98
N PHE A 157 -20.10 5.71 -17.78
CA PHE A 157 -21.21 6.10 -16.91
C PHE A 157 -21.41 7.61 -16.95
N LYS A 158 -22.65 8.06 -17.16
CA LYS A 158 -23.06 9.47 -17.12
C LYS A 158 -24.07 9.66 -16.01
N PHE A 159 -23.75 10.51 -15.05
CA PHE A 159 -24.50 10.65 -13.80
C PHE A 159 -24.36 12.08 -13.23
N PRO A 160 -25.20 12.50 -12.27
CA PRO A 160 -25.01 13.78 -11.59
C PRO A 160 -23.79 13.73 -10.67
N SER A 161 -22.92 14.75 -10.73
CA SER A 161 -21.73 14.87 -9.88
C SER A 161 -22.03 15.16 -8.41
N GLU A 162 -23.29 15.41 -8.06
CA GLU A 162 -23.76 15.69 -6.70
C GLU A 162 -24.99 14.81 -6.43
N VAL A 163 -25.14 14.36 -5.18
CA VAL A 163 -26.21 13.45 -4.74
C VAL A 163 -27.61 13.97 -5.09
N ASP A 164 -27.85 15.26 -4.88
CA ASP A 164 -29.12 15.93 -5.19
C ASP A 164 -29.13 16.58 -6.60
N GLY A 165 -28.15 16.24 -7.44
CA GLY A 165 -27.99 16.81 -8.77
C GLY A 165 -29.16 16.43 -9.70
N THR A 166 -29.51 17.33 -10.63
CA THR A 166 -30.66 17.14 -11.55
C THR A 166 -30.25 16.99 -13.01
N SER A 167 -28.97 16.78 -13.28
CA SER A 167 -28.43 16.65 -14.63
C SER A 167 -27.16 15.81 -14.62
N ASN A 168 -26.98 14.99 -15.65
CA ASN A 168 -25.76 14.21 -15.83
C ASN A 168 -24.63 15.10 -16.33
N ASN A 169 -23.87 15.67 -15.41
CA ASN A 169 -22.70 16.50 -15.68
C ASN A 169 -21.37 15.80 -15.37
N ALA A 170 -21.39 14.61 -14.76
CA ALA A 170 -20.23 13.75 -14.60
C ALA A 170 -20.19 12.65 -15.67
N THR A 171 -18.98 12.26 -16.08
CA THR A 171 -18.72 11.11 -16.94
C THR A 171 -17.55 10.31 -16.40
N LEU A 172 -17.82 9.10 -15.90
CA LEU A 172 -16.79 8.12 -15.53
C LEU A 172 -16.57 7.19 -16.71
N THR A 173 -15.34 7.08 -17.18
CA THR A 173 -14.96 6.20 -18.29
C THR A 173 -13.92 5.21 -17.80
N LEU A 174 -14.17 3.93 -18.03
CA LEU A 174 -13.23 2.85 -17.80
C LEU A 174 -12.85 2.29 -19.17
N SER A 175 -11.56 2.18 -19.45
CA SER A 175 -11.03 1.85 -20.77
C SER A 175 -9.68 1.15 -20.65
N ASN A 176 -9.17 0.63 -21.78
CA ASN A 176 -7.87 -0.04 -21.83
C ASN A 176 -7.72 -1.15 -20.78
N TYR A 177 -8.83 -1.83 -20.45
CA TYR A 177 -8.74 -3.04 -19.67
C TYR A 177 -8.02 -4.10 -20.50
N SER A 178 -7.06 -4.78 -19.88
CA SER A 178 -6.41 -5.93 -20.50
C SER A 178 -6.07 -6.97 -19.44
N SER A 179 -5.91 -8.21 -19.88
CA SER A 179 -5.58 -9.32 -19.01
C SER A 179 -4.59 -10.29 -19.65
N VAL A 180 -4.08 -11.22 -18.84
CA VAL A 180 -3.21 -12.31 -19.30
C VAL A 180 -3.59 -13.63 -18.65
N GLN A 181 -3.63 -14.69 -19.44
CA GLN A 181 -3.81 -16.05 -18.94
C GLN A 181 -2.45 -16.66 -18.59
N VAL A 182 -2.12 -16.68 -17.30
CA VAL A 182 -0.92 -17.28 -16.70
C VAL A 182 -1.32 -18.11 -15.48
N ALA A 183 -0.40 -18.92 -14.95
CA ALA A 183 -0.68 -19.65 -13.71
C ALA A 183 -0.98 -18.67 -12.57
N ASN A 184 -1.97 -18.94 -11.71
CA ASN A 184 -2.19 -18.14 -10.51
C ASN A 184 -1.49 -18.82 -9.32
N PRO A 185 -0.44 -18.22 -8.72
CA PRO A 185 0.32 -18.83 -7.64
C PRO A 185 -0.38 -18.75 -6.28
N ILE A 186 -1.47 -17.97 -6.18
CA ILE A 186 -2.25 -17.80 -4.94
C ILE A 186 -3.33 -18.87 -4.85
N ASP A 187 -3.90 -19.25 -5.99
CA ASP A 187 -4.94 -20.26 -6.09
C ASP A 187 -4.80 -21.07 -7.37
N GLU A 188 -4.37 -22.31 -7.19
CA GLU A 188 -4.15 -23.26 -8.28
C GLU A 188 -5.45 -23.70 -8.96
N ASP A 189 -6.61 -23.51 -8.32
CA ASP A 189 -7.93 -23.84 -8.86
C ASP A 189 -8.52 -22.68 -9.70
N TYR A 190 -7.92 -21.48 -9.65
CA TYR A 190 -8.31 -20.36 -10.50
C TYR A 190 -7.72 -20.51 -11.91
N GLU A 191 -8.58 -20.83 -12.89
CA GLU A 191 -8.19 -20.95 -14.30
C GLU A 191 -8.38 -19.65 -15.13
N GLY A 192 -8.74 -18.55 -14.46
CA GLY A 192 -9.06 -17.30 -15.12
C GLY A 192 -7.87 -16.43 -15.55
N ASP A 193 -8.17 -15.30 -16.19
CA ASP A 193 -7.17 -14.30 -16.57
C ASP A 193 -6.81 -13.36 -15.40
N LEU A 194 -5.55 -12.90 -15.37
CA LEU A 194 -5.08 -11.91 -14.42
C LEU A 194 -5.04 -10.53 -15.08
N PRO A 195 -5.48 -9.45 -14.39
CA PRO A 195 -5.54 -8.12 -14.96
C PRO A 195 -4.14 -7.53 -15.20
N THR A 196 -3.89 -6.98 -16.38
CA THR A 196 -2.61 -6.34 -16.73
C THR A 196 -2.71 -4.84 -16.85
N SER A 197 -3.89 -4.28 -17.16
CA SER A 197 -4.08 -2.83 -17.16
C SER A 197 -5.53 -2.41 -17.00
N LEU A 198 -5.74 -1.16 -16.58
CA LEU A 198 -7.00 -0.45 -16.67
C LEU A 198 -6.72 1.06 -16.61
N ASP A 199 -7.45 1.84 -17.40
CA ASP A 199 -7.51 3.29 -17.28
C ASP A 199 -8.92 3.73 -16.89
N VAL A 200 -9.00 4.63 -15.93
CA VAL A 200 -10.21 5.25 -15.42
C VAL A 200 -10.08 6.77 -15.48
N THR A 201 -11.09 7.44 -16.03
CA THR A 201 -11.14 8.90 -16.06
C THR A 201 -12.51 9.39 -15.62
N LEU A 202 -12.55 10.38 -14.74
CA LEU A 202 -13.76 11.05 -14.32
C LEU A 202 -13.71 12.51 -14.76
N ASP A 203 -14.63 12.89 -15.64
CA ASP A 203 -14.84 14.27 -16.04
C ASP A 203 -16.07 14.86 -15.34
N VAL A 204 -15.95 16.05 -14.77
CA VAL A 204 -17.06 16.86 -14.23
C VAL A 204 -17.17 18.15 -15.03
N ASP A 205 -18.36 18.45 -15.53
CA ASP A 205 -18.61 19.61 -16.40
C ASP A 205 -17.66 19.70 -17.63
N GLY A 206 -17.19 18.54 -18.09
CA GLY A 206 -16.26 18.39 -19.22
C GLY A 206 -14.79 18.71 -18.88
N THR A 207 -14.44 18.77 -17.60
CA THR A 207 -13.05 18.89 -17.11
C THR A 207 -12.68 17.63 -16.34
N THR A 208 -11.51 17.08 -16.59
CA THR A 208 -11.01 15.91 -15.86
C THR A 208 -10.77 16.27 -14.40
N ALA A 209 -11.55 15.63 -13.53
CA ALA A 209 -11.51 15.81 -12.09
C ALA A 209 -10.70 14.71 -11.40
N MET A 210 -10.63 13.51 -12.00
CA MET A 210 -9.81 12.40 -11.51
C MET A 210 -9.36 11.49 -12.66
N THR A 211 -8.17 10.94 -12.53
CA THR A 211 -7.70 9.79 -13.30
C THR A 211 -7.24 8.71 -12.36
N TYR A 212 -7.43 7.45 -12.73
CA TYR A 212 -6.81 6.32 -12.08
C TYR A 212 -6.33 5.35 -13.14
N GLY A 213 -5.20 4.71 -12.94
CA GLY A 213 -4.77 3.63 -13.81
C GLY A 213 -3.78 2.71 -13.13
N PHE A 214 -3.73 1.48 -13.63
CA PHE A 214 -2.70 0.53 -13.22
C PHE A 214 -2.12 -0.22 -14.43
N GLU A 215 -0.89 -0.69 -14.25
CA GLU A 215 -0.19 -1.59 -15.16
C GLU A 215 0.52 -2.68 -14.32
N ILE A 216 0.36 -3.95 -14.71
CA ILE A 216 0.96 -5.09 -14.00
C ILE A 216 1.65 -5.99 -15.02
N ASP A 217 2.93 -6.24 -14.81
CA ASP A 217 3.68 -7.26 -15.56
C ASP A 217 3.81 -8.53 -14.72
N TYR A 218 3.48 -9.67 -15.32
CA TYR A 218 3.61 -10.98 -14.70
C TYR A 218 4.72 -11.82 -15.34
N ASN A 219 5.40 -12.61 -14.52
CA ASN A 219 6.26 -13.68 -15.06
C ASN A 219 5.43 -14.89 -15.52
N SER A 220 6.10 -15.93 -16.03
CA SER A 220 5.43 -17.14 -16.52
C SER A 220 4.71 -17.97 -15.46
N GLU A 221 4.94 -17.69 -14.18
CA GLU A 221 4.30 -18.34 -13.03
C GLU A 221 3.19 -17.46 -12.43
N GLY A 222 2.85 -16.33 -13.08
CA GLY A 222 1.85 -15.36 -12.65
C GLY A 222 2.18 -14.63 -11.37
N ILE A 223 3.45 -14.57 -10.99
CA ILE A 223 3.93 -13.67 -9.94
C ILE A 223 4.19 -12.30 -10.59
N PRO A 224 3.63 -11.20 -10.07
CA PRO A 224 3.93 -9.86 -10.56
C PRO A 224 5.44 -9.57 -10.49
N GLU A 225 6.02 -9.13 -11.60
CA GLU A 225 7.38 -8.58 -11.69
C GLU A 225 7.39 -7.06 -11.50
N SER A 226 6.29 -6.39 -11.87
CA SER A 226 6.05 -4.99 -11.52
C SER A 226 4.56 -4.70 -11.37
N VAL A 227 4.26 -3.70 -10.54
CA VAL A 227 2.93 -3.09 -10.42
C VAL A 227 3.14 -1.59 -10.41
N ASP A 228 2.48 -0.88 -11.31
CA ASP A 228 2.48 0.57 -11.34
C ASP A 228 1.03 1.05 -11.21
N THR A 229 0.76 1.95 -10.27
CA THR A 229 -0.54 2.57 -10.06
C THR A 229 -0.38 4.09 -10.02
N ASP A 230 -1.28 4.80 -10.70
CA ASP A 230 -1.35 6.26 -10.67
C ASP A 230 -2.79 6.70 -10.43
N LEU A 231 -2.99 7.50 -9.38
CA LEU A 231 -4.25 8.18 -9.08
C LEU A 231 -4.00 9.68 -9.08
N THR A 232 -4.83 10.43 -9.80
CA THR A 232 -4.91 11.89 -9.69
C THR A 232 -6.30 12.34 -9.27
N VAL A 233 -6.36 13.35 -8.39
CA VAL A 233 -7.61 13.99 -7.97
C VAL A 233 -7.34 15.50 -7.87
N GLY A 234 -7.77 16.26 -8.88
CA GLY A 234 -7.38 17.67 -9.01
C GLY A 234 -5.86 17.83 -9.07
N ASP A 235 -5.29 18.59 -8.13
CA ASP A 235 -3.82 18.78 -8.02
C ASP A 235 -3.11 17.64 -7.24
N PHE A 236 -3.86 16.74 -6.60
CA PHE A 236 -3.29 15.60 -5.87
C PHE A 236 -2.91 14.47 -6.81
N SER A 237 -1.78 13.81 -6.52
CA SER A 237 -1.34 12.61 -7.23
C SER A 237 -0.71 11.61 -6.27
N LEU A 238 -1.19 10.37 -6.33
CA LEU A 238 -0.65 9.20 -5.64
C LEU A 238 -0.12 8.22 -6.69
N ILE A 239 1.18 7.94 -6.62
CA ILE A 239 1.83 6.94 -7.47
C ILE A 239 2.34 5.83 -6.56
N VAL A 240 2.05 4.58 -6.91
CA VAL A 240 2.56 3.39 -6.23
C VAL A 240 3.29 2.52 -7.25
N GLY A 241 4.52 2.12 -6.92
CA GLY A 241 5.35 1.24 -7.73
C GLY A 241 5.77 0.03 -6.90
N ILE A 242 5.67 -1.17 -7.48
CA ILE A 242 6.23 -2.41 -6.93
C ILE A 242 7.18 -2.96 -7.98
N THR A 243 8.36 -3.38 -7.54
CA THR A 243 9.31 -4.13 -8.36
C THR A 243 9.58 -5.47 -7.69
N ASN A 244 9.53 -6.54 -8.46
CA ASN A 244 9.78 -7.90 -7.98
C ASN A 244 10.49 -8.71 -9.06
N THR A 245 11.76 -8.38 -9.26
CA THR A 245 12.62 -9.06 -10.22
C THR A 245 13.57 -10.00 -9.52
N LYS A 246 14.27 -10.84 -10.30
CA LYS A 246 15.31 -11.74 -9.78
C LYS A 246 16.49 -11.04 -9.15
N THR A 247 16.62 -9.72 -9.29
CA THR A 247 17.76 -8.95 -8.79
C THR A 247 17.39 -7.82 -7.84
N VAL A 248 16.13 -7.39 -7.89
CA VAL A 248 15.63 -6.24 -7.13
C VAL A 248 14.20 -6.51 -6.72
N VAL A 249 13.92 -6.36 -5.43
CA VAL A 249 12.57 -6.21 -4.88
C VAL A 249 12.44 -4.76 -4.40
N GLY A 250 11.33 -4.09 -4.66
CA GLY A 250 11.16 -2.69 -4.32
C GLY A 250 9.71 -2.26 -4.18
N TYR A 251 9.51 -1.19 -3.43
CA TYR A 251 8.23 -0.58 -3.16
C TYR A 251 8.40 0.94 -3.11
N ASP A 252 7.67 1.65 -3.94
CA ASP A 252 7.71 3.10 -4.03
C ASP A 252 6.29 3.65 -3.86
N VAL A 253 6.16 4.67 -3.03
CA VAL A 253 4.94 5.47 -2.90
C VAL A 253 5.34 6.92 -3.04
N ASN A 254 4.61 7.68 -3.85
CA ASN A 254 4.79 9.12 -3.95
C ASN A 254 3.43 9.79 -3.99
N PHE A 255 3.08 10.45 -2.89
CA PHE A 255 1.86 11.21 -2.71
C PHE A 255 2.16 12.70 -2.66
N THR A 256 1.54 13.46 -3.55
CA THR A 256 1.85 14.86 -3.82
C THR A 256 0.61 15.72 -3.95
N ASN A 257 0.75 17.01 -3.67
CA ASN A 257 -0.16 18.07 -4.11
C ASN A 257 0.62 19.06 -5.00
N GLY A 258 0.36 19.02 -6.31
CA GLY A 258 1.11 19.75 -7.31
C GLY A 258 2.59 19.36 -7.31
N SER A 259 3.46 20.28 -6.88
CA SER A 259 4.90 20.01 -6.75
C SER A 259 5.36 19.70 -5.30
N LYS A 260 4.43 19.67 -4.35
CA LYS A 260 4.72 19.43 -2.94
C LYS A 260 4.57 17.94 -2.65
N THR A 261 5.65 17.29 -2.21
CA THR A 261 5.59 15.93 -1.66
C THR A 261 4.93 15.99 -0.29
N LEU A 262 3.87 15.21 -0.12
CA LEU A 262 3.19 15.03 1.17
C LEU A 262 3.77 13.82 1.87
N ILE A 263 3.83 12.70 1.17
CA ILE A 263 4.45 11.44 1.62
C ILE A 263 5.23 10.86 0.44
N ALA A 264 6.44 10.38 0.69
CA ALA A 264 7.12 9.50 -0.24
C ALA A 264 7.81 8.37 0.52
N VAL A 265 7.57 7.13 0.10
CA VAL A 265 8.26 5.94 0.61
C VAL A 265 9.03 5.35 -0.56
N SER A 266 10.26 4.92 -0.33
CA SER A 266 11.02 4.19 -1.32
C SER A 266 11.83 3.13 -0.61
N THR A 267 11.52 1.88 -0.91
CA THR A 267 12.25 0.70 -0.47
C THR A 267 12.80 -0.01 -1.69
N SER A 268 14.06 -0.42 -1.62
CA SER A 268 14.66 -1.30 -2.60
C SER A 268 15.44 -2.36 -1.84
N VAL A 269 15.54 -3.57 -2.36
CA VAL A 269 16.36 -4.66 -1.82
C VAL A 269 17.00 -5.32 -3.03
N ASN A 270 18.33 -5.29 -3.10
CA ASN A 270 19.11 -5.88 -4.17
C ASN A 270 19.67 -7.23 -3.74
N GLY A 271 19.66 -8.18 -4.66
CA GLY A 271 20.01 -9.56 -4.32
C GLY A 271 20.02 -10.52 -5.50
N ASP A 272 20.04 -11.81 -5.17
CA ASP A 272 19.71 -12.91 -6.07
C ASP A 272 18.42 -13.58 -5.57
N PHE A 273 17.30 -13.16 -6.13
CA PHE A 273 15.96 -13.69 -5.81
C PHE A 273 15.58 -14.85 -6.73
N THR A 274 16.55 -15.61 -7.24
CA THR A 274 16.26 -16.85 -7.95
C THR A 274 15.88 -17.96 -6.97
N GLU A 275 15.05 -18.91 -7.41
CA GLU A 275 14.67 -20.09 -6.61
C GLU A 275 15.90 -20.83 -6.06
N ALA A 276 16.98 -20.94 -6.85
CA ALA A 276 18.20 -21.60 -6.40
C ALA A 276 18.93 -20.87 -5.27
N ALA A 277 18.89 -19.53 -5.26
CA ALA A 277 19.47 -18.72 -4.19
C ALA A 277 18.60 -18.77 -2.93
N ILE A 278 17.26 -18.74 -3.10
CA ILE A 278 16.30 -18.91 -2.00
C ILE A 278 16.45 -20.29 -1.35
N ASP A 279 16.52 -21.35 -2.15
CA ASP A 279 16.76 -22.71 -1.66
C ASP A 279 18.10 -22.80 -0.92
N ALA A 280 19.15 -22.13 -1.42
CA ALA A 280 20.45 -22.12 -0.77
C ALA A 280 20.44 -21.35 0.56
N ALA A 281 19.75 -20.22 0.64
CA ALA A 281 19.58 -19.46 1.88
C ALA A 281 18.82 -20.27 2.94
N ASP A 282 17.78 -21.00 2.56
CA ASP A 282 17.03 -21.88 3.45
C ASP A 282 17.88 -23.09 3.91
N GLU A 283 18.60 -23.74 2.98
CA GLU A 283 19.47 -24.88 3.31
C GLU A 283 20.65 -24.50 4.22
N ASN A 284 21.18 -23.29 4.06
CA ASN A 284 22.34 -22.81 4.83
C ASN A 284 21.98 -21.97 6.05
N GLU A 285 20.69 -21.63 6.22
CA GLU A 285 20.21 -20.65 7.21
C GLU A 285 20.97 -19.30 7.07
N ASP A 286 21.26 -18.90 5.82
CA ASP A 286 22.07 -17.72 5.49
C ASP A 286 21.34 -16.81 4.48
N PRO A 287 20.64 -15.75 4.95
CA PRO A 287 19.93 -14.83 4.08
C PRO A 287 20.86 -14.01 3.17
N THR A 288 22.17 -13.98 3.41
CA THR A 288 23.12 -13.26 2.55
C THR A 288 23.34 -13.93 1.19
N GLU A 289 22.91 -15.19 1.05
CA GLU A 289 22.84 -15.90 -0.24
C GLU A 289 21.75 -15.30 -1.16
N VAL A 290 20.75 -14.62 -0.59
CA VAL A 290 19.66 -13.95 -1.32
C VAL A 290 19.83 -12.44 -1.30
N VAL A 291 20.06 -11.84 -0.13
CA VAL A 291 20.08 -10.39 0.06
C VAL A 291 21.51 -9.90 0.09
N THR A 292 21.85 -9.05 -0.87
CA THR A 292 23.12 -8.32 -0.86
C THR A 292 22.93 -7.00 -0.15
N ASP A 293 21.94 -6.24 -0.61
CA ASP A 293 21.74 -4.87 -0.22
C ASP A 293 20.26 -4.38 -0.41
N GLY A 294 19.94 -3.08 -0.37
CA GLY A 294 18.65 -2.43 -0.16
C GLY A 294 18.58 -0.92 0.22
N SER A 295 17.46 -0.32 0.53
CA SER A 295 17.42 1.09 0.95
C SER A 295 16.05 1.39 1.46
N PHE A 296 15.97 2.37 2.34
CA PHE A 296 14.70 2.93 2.73
C PHE A 296 14.82 4.43 2.77
N SER A 297 13.81 5.10 2.22
CA SER A 297 13.58 6.51 2.40
C SER A 297 12.12 6.73 2.73
N LEU A 298 11.85 7.47 3.79
CA LEU A 298 10.54 8.01 4.11
C LEU A 298 10.64 9.53 4.12
N THR A 299 9.88 10.20 3.25
CA THR A 299 9.67 11.64 3.29
C THR A 299 8.25 11.92 3.73
N MET A 300 8.09 12.78 4.72
CA MET A 300 6.82 13.37 5.10
C MET A 300 6.99 14.89 5.05
N LEU A 301 6.33 15.52 4.08
CA LEU A 301 6.49 16.95 3.78
C LEU A 301 7.98 17.34 3.72
N ASP A 302 8.44 18.12 4.70
CA ASP A 302 9.80 18.60 4.75
C ASP A 302 10.74 17.70 5.55
N LEU A 303 10.25 16.68 6.28
CA LEU A 303 11.10 15.75 7.03
C LEU A 303 11.38 14.50 6.21
N LYS A 304 12.63 14.07 6.18
CA LYS A 304 13.08 12.88 5.47
C LYS A 304 13.94 12.00 6.36
N PHE A 305 13.57 10.73 6.44
CA PHE A 305 14.38 9.65 6.98
C PHE A 305 15.01 8.90 5.82
N ASP A 306 16.34 8.85 5.79
CA ASP A 306 17.12 8.04 4.85
C ASP A 306 17.88 6.99 5.63
N ALA A 307 17.79 5.75 5.17
CA ALA A 307 18.34 4.63 5.88
C ALA A 307 19.02 3.63 4.95
N GLU A 308 20.24 3.27 5.33
CA GLU A 308 21.17 2.41 4.60
C GLU A 308 21.83 1.47 5.61
N MET A 309 22.04 0.21 5.25
CA MET A 309 22.71 -0.80 6.05
C MET A 309 23.74 -1.61 5.25
N ASP A 310 24.66 -2.29 5.90
CA ASP A 310 25.59 -3.24 5.28
C ASP A 310 25.15 -4.65 5.73
N PHE A 311 24.16 -5.25 5.03
CA PHE A 311 23.46 -6.46 5.52
C PHE A 311 24.40 -7.63 5.71
N ALA A 312 25.32 -7.86 4.77
CA ALA A 312 26.32 -8.92 4.92
C ALA A 312 27.17 -8.72 6.19
N SER A 313 27.63 -7.48 6.45
CA SER A 313 28.41 -7.20 7.66
C SER A 313 27.57 -7.26 8.95
N LEU A 314 26.30 -6.86 8.89
CA LEU A 314 25.37 -6.98 10.00
C LEU A 314 25.12 -8.46 10.32
N TRP A 315 24.76 -9.26 9.30
CA TRP A 315 24.50 -10.69 9.43
C TRP A 315 25.72 -11.43 9.97
N ASP A 316 26.92 -11.15 9.47
CA ASP A 316 28.18 -11.69 10.01
C ASP A 316 28.34 -11.43 11.53
N ALA A 317 27.78 -10.32 12.04
CA ALA A 317 27.86 -9.93 13.44
C ALA A 317 26.72 -10.50 14.31
N VAL A 318 25.53 -10.75 13.73
CA VAL A 318 24.30 -11.02 14.50
C VAL A 318 23.59 -12.33 14.14
N GLY A 319 23.95 -13.00 13.03
CA GLY A 319 23.23 -14.18 12.53
C GLY A 319 23.22 -15.37 13.48
N ASP A 320 24.23 -15.48 14.35
CA ASP A 320 24.33 -16.53 15.38
C ASP A 320 23.71 -16.12 16.74
N LEU A 321 23.03 -14.97 16.84
CA LEU A 321 22.44 -14.51 18.10
C LEU A 321 21.04 -15.08 18.31
N ASP A 322 20.84 -15.79 19.42
CA ASP A 322 19.50 -16.14 19.89
C ASP A 322 18.76 -14.87 20.33
N THR A 323 17.68 -14.51 19.63
CA THR A 323 16.86 -13.32 19.92
C THR A 323 15.51 -13.63 20.56
N TYR A 324 15.21 -14.90 20.79
CA TYR A 324 13.92 -15.38 21.27
C TYR A 324 14.08 -16.48 22.32
N TYR A 325 13.12 -16.57 23.23
CA TYR A 325 12.99 -17.63 24.22
C TYR A 325 11.53 -18.04 24.40
N ASP A 326 11.26 -19.34 24.32
CA ASP A 326 9.99 -19.96 24.74
C ASP A 326 10.22 -20.86 25.97
N SER A 327 9.43 -20.64 27.01
CA SER A 327 9.37 -21.50 28.21
C SER A 327 8.95 -22.96 27.97
N TYR A 328 8.29 -23.28 26.85
CA TYR A 328 7.90 -24.64 26.48
C TYR A 328 8.98 -25.40 25.72
N ASP A 329 9.95 -24.69 25.14
CA ASP A 329 11.09 -25.34 24.53
C ASP A 329 12.01 -25.91 25.61
N ASP A 330 12.53 -27.12 25.36
CA ASP A 330 13.48 -27.79 26.28
C ASP A 330 14.85 -27.09 26.30
N ASP A 331 15.01 -26.02 25.52
CA ASP A 331 16.24 -25.26 25.37
C ASP A 331 16.47 -24.28 26.55
N PRO A 332 17.74 -24.12 26.97
CA PRO A 332 18.06 -23.19 28.03
C PRO A 332 17.81 -21.74 27.57
N ARG A 333 17.19 -20.93 28.42
CA ARG A 333 17.04 -19.49 28.18
C ARG A 333 18.39 -18.86 27.76
N PRO A 334 18.48 -18.25 26.57
CA PRO A 334 19.69 -17.58 26.12
C PRO A 334 19.99 -16.30 26.92
N ASP A 335 21.19 -15.74 26.73
CA ASP A 335 21.58 -14.44 27.28
C ASP A 335 20.96 -13.32 26.44
N LEU A 336 19.64 -13.15 26.52
CA LEU A 336 18.89 -12.18 25.72
C LEU A 336 19.41 -10.75 25.94
N GLU A 337 19.73 -10.37 27.18
CA GLU A 337 20.26 -9.05 27.49
C GLU A 337 21.65 -8.82 26.84
N GLY A 338 22.51 -9.83 26.87
CA GLY A 338 23.82 -9.80 26.21
C GLY A 338 23.72 -9.81 24.69
N ASN A 339 22.76 -10.54 24.13
CA ASN A 339 22.51 -10.59 22.69
C ASN A 339 21.89 -9.28 22.19
N ALA A 340 20.98 -8.66 22.95
CA ALA A 340 20.39 -7.36 22.64
C ALA A 340 21.47 -6.27 22.53
N THR A 341 22.42 -6.26 23.47
CA THR A 341 23.55 -5.33 23.44
C THR A 341 24.41 -5.50 22.17
N LYS A 342 24.71 -6.75 21.76
CA LYS A 342 25.50 -7.00 20.54
C LYS A 342 24.73 -6.61 19.28
N LEU A 343 23.43 -6.88 19.24
CA LEU A 343 22.55 -6.51 18.13
C LEU A 343 22.51 -4.98 17.99
N GLU A 344 22.28 -4.25 19.09
CA GLU A 344 22.29 -2.77 19.10
C GLU A 344 23.64 -2.20 18.63
N GLU A 345 24.77 -2.75 19.11
CA GLU A 345 26.11 -2.33 18.69
C GLU A 345 26.32 -2.57 17.18
N ALA A 346 25.94 -3.75 16.68
CA ALA A 346 26.07 -4.10 15.27
C ALA A 346 25.19 -3.22 14.37
N LEU A 347 23.95 -2.94 14.78
CA LEU A 347 23.03 -2.06 14.05
C LEU A 347 23.55 -0.64 13.94
N ASN A 348 24.11 -0.08 15.03
CA ASN A 348 24.70 1.26 14.99
C ASN A 348 26.07 1.29 14.29
N GLU A 349 26.77 0.16 14.17
CA GLU A 349 28.03 0.07 13.42
C GLU A 349 27.84 -0.13 11.91
N HIS A 350 26.83 -0.93 11.53
CA HIS A 350 26.58 -1.39 10.17
C HIS A 350 25.35 -0.75 9.52
N GLY A 351 24.51 -0.06 10.30
CA GLY A 351 23.38 0.74 9.84
C GLY A 351 23.64 2.24 9.95
N VAL A 352 23.01 2.99 9.06
CA VAL A 352 22.97 4.45 9.03
C VAL A 352 21.51 4.84 8.86
N LEU A 353 20.97 5.58 9.82
CA LEU A 353 19.66 6.20 9.74
C LEU A 353 19.83 7.70 9.96
N LYS A 354 19.33 8.52 9.03
CA LYS A 354 19.50 9.97 9.03
C LYS A 354 18.14 10.64 8.93
N ALA A 355 17.85 11.56 9.83
CA ALA A 355 16.72 12.47 9.71
C ALA A 355 17.21 13.83 9.17
N THR A 356 16.65 14.31 8.06
CA THR A 356 17.03 15.57 7.42
C THR A 356 15.81 16.37 6.98
N TYR A 357 15.97 17.68 6.82
CA TYR A 357 14.96 18.55 6.21
C TYR A 357 15.16 18.66 4.71
N VAL A 358 14.17 18.31 3.89
CA VAL A 358 14.24 18.31 2.42
C VAL A 358 14.58 19.71 1.89
N SER A 359 13.93 20.74 2.42
CA SER A 359 14.06 22.13 1.96
C SER A 359 15.43 22.74 2.20
N THR A 360 16.13 22.30 3.25
CA THR A 360 17.42 22.89 3.66
C THR A 360 18.61 21.94 3.53
N GLY A 361 18.37 20.63 3.40
CA GLY A 361 19.37 19.57 3.46
C GLY A 361 20.07 19.44 4.82
N LYS A 362 19.56 20.10 5.87
CA LYS A 362 20.15 20.05 7.21
C LYS A 362 19.66 18.83 7.98
N THR A 363 20.50 18.31 8.86
CA THR A 363 20.11 17.28 9.82
C THR A 363 19.03 17.80 10.76
N ALA A 364 17.95 17.03 10.88
CA ALA A 364 16.88 17.25 11.84
C ALA A 364 17.29 16.70 13.22
N ALA A 365 17.69 15.43 13.28
CA ALA A 365 18.19 14.79 14.48
C ALA A 365 19.23 13.71 14.13
N ASP A 366 20.08 13.38 15.11
CA ASP A 366 20.82 12.13 15.06
C ASP A 366 19.82 10.99 15.28
N VAL A 367 20.02 9.84 14.64
CA VAL A 367 19.16 8.67 14.87
C VAL A 367 20.04 7.52 15.30
N GLU A 368 19.65 6.88 16.40
CA GLU A 368 20.32 5.67 16.91
C GLU A 368 19.32 4.52 17.00
N PHE A 369 19.78 3.33 16.67
CA PHE A 369 19.05 2.10 16.94
C PHE A 369 19.21 1.75 18.42
N TYR A 370 18.18 1.18 19.02
CA TYR A 370 18.25 0.61 20.36
C TYR A 370 17.48 -0.70 20.42
N THR A 371 17.78 -1.51 21.43
CA THR A 371 17.08 -2.76 21.67
C THR A 371 16.40 -2.77 23.04
N TYR A 372 15.31 -3.51 23.16
CA TYR A 372 14.68 -3.82 24.44
C TYR A 372 14.18 -5.26 24.43
N ILE A 373 13.86 -5.80 25.60
CA ILE A 373 13.26 -7.13 25.72
C ILE A 373 11.80 -6.94 26.01
N GLU A 374 10.95 -7.55 25.19
CA GLU A 374 9.53 -7.67 25.45
C GLU A 374 9.25 -9.07 26.00
N ASP A 375 8.37 -9.13 27.00
CA ASP A 375 7.95 -10.37 27.65
C ASP A 375 6.44 -10.53 27.56
N TYR A 376 6.01 -11.71 27.08
CA TYR A 376 4.62 -12.14 27.12
C TYR A 376 4.49 -13.29 28.12
N SER A 377 3.44 -13.26 28.96
CA SER A 377 3.16 -14.38 29.88
C SER A 377 1.66 -14.67 29.99
N ASP A 378 1.31 -15.95 29.83
CA ASP A 378 -0.03 -16.49 30.09
C ASP A 378 0.05 -17.76 30.94
N GLY A 379 -0.16 -17.62 32.24
CA GLY A 379 -0.11 -18.74 33.18
C GLY A 379 1.31 -19.25 33.42
N ASP A 380 1.58 -20.50 33.05
CA ASP A 380 2.91 -21.13 33.15
C ASP A 380 3.75 -20.93 31.87
N TYR A 381 3.17 -20.31 30.85
CA TYR A 381 3.82 -19.95 29.59
C TYR A 381 4.42 -18.55 29.68
N SER A 382 5.66 -18.42 29.22
CA SER A 382 6.31 -17.14 28.98
C SER A 382 7.14 -17.18 27.71
N GLU A 383 7.05 -16.11 26.93
CA GLU A 383 7.93 -15.81 25.79
C GLU A 383 8.68 -14.52 26.06
N GLU A 384 9.92 -14.46 25.57
CA GLU A 384 10.72 -13.25 25.58
C GLU A 384 11.39 -13.09 24.22
N TYR A 385 11.36 -11.88 23.67
CA TYR A 385 12.01 -11.56 22.40
C TYR A 385 12.73 -10.22 22.49
N ILE A 386 13.83 -10.12 21.74
CA ILE A 386 14.54 -8.86 21.56
C ILE A 386 13.81 -8.06 20.49
N GLU A 387 13.34 -6.89 20.88
CA GLU A 387 12.72 -5.92 19.99
C GLU A 387 13.71 -4.84 19.56
N LEU A 388 13.45 -4.29 18.37
CA LEU A 388 14.22 -3.23 17.75
C LEU A 388 13.44 -1.92 17.80
N GLY A 389 14.09 -0.86 18.28
CA GLY A 389 13.60 0.50 18.11
C GLY A 389 14.62 1.41 17.44
N ALA A 390 14.13 2.53 16.93
CA ALA A 390 14.96 3.64 16.46
C ALA A 390 14.46 4.93 17.09
N ARG A 391 15.38 5.83 17.48
CA ARG A 391 15.00 7.10 18.12
C ARG A 391 15.83 8.27 17.66
N MET A 392 15.14 9.38 17.46
CA MET A 392 15.75 10.68 17.23
C MET A 392 16.38 11.19 18.52
N VAL A 393 17.65 11.58 18.45
CA VAL A 393 18.42 12.20 19.53
C VAL A 393 18.68 13.66 19.15
N PHE A 394 18.12 14.57 19.95
CA PHE A 394 18.28 16.01 19.74
C PHE A 394 19.50 16.56 20.48
N GLU A 395 19.92 17.79 20.13
CA GLU A 395 21.12 18.42 20.71
C GLU A 395 21.06 18.58 22.24
N ASP A 396 19.87 18.77 22.81
CA ASP A 396 19.65 18.81 24.28
C ASP A 396 19.70 17.43 24.96
N GLY A 397 19.92 16.36 24.20
CA GLY A 397 19.92 14.98 24.64
C GLY A 397 18.52 14.40 24.87
N SER A 398 17.45 15.15 24.54
CA SER A 398 16.10 14.58 24.52
C SER A 398 15.97 13.57 23.38
N LYS A 399 15.13 12.55 23.60
CA LYS A 399 14.93 11.43 22.70
C LYS A 399 13.45 11.31 22.38
N VAL A 400 13.13 11.01 21.13
CA VAL A 400 11.79 10.71 20.65
C VAL A 400 11.90 9.48 19.77
N ASP A 401 11.15 8.44 20.08
CA ASP A 401 11.13 7.22 19.28
C ASP A 401 10.54 7.54 17.90
N VAL A 402 11.14 6.95 16.86
CA VAL A 402 10.72 7.17 15.47
C VAL A 402 9.34 6.56 15.26
N GLU A 403 9.08 5.41 15.88
CA GLU A 403 7.75 4.79 15.92
C GLU A 403 6.74 5.71 16.59
N ASP A 404 6.96 6.15 17.83
CA ASP A 404 6.10 7.15 18.49
C ASP A 404 5.89 8.40 17.61
N PHE A 405 6.91 8.85 16.88
CA PHE A 405 6.80 10.00 15.98
C PHE A 405 5.92 9.70 14.76
N VAL A 406 6.11 8.52 14.15
CA VAL A 406 5.30 8.04 13.04
C VAL A 406 3.91 7.74 13.59
N GLU A 407 3.69 6.78 14.48
CA GLU A 407 2.40 6.47 15.09
C GLU A 407 1.68 7.69 15.67
N SER A 408 2.25 8.51 16.57
CA SER A 408 1.45 9.64 17.12
C SER A 408 1.21 10.80 16.13
N GLY A 409 2.08 10.94 15.13
CA GLY A 409 1.92 11.93 14.04
C GLY A 409 1.06 11.41 12.88
N PHE A 410 1.01 10.08 12.72
CA PHE A 410 0.34 9.35 11.66
C PHE A 410 -0.94 8.68 12.13
N ASP A 411 -1.23 8.50 13.41
CA ASP A 411 -2.52 8.01 13.90
C ASP A 411 -3.60 8.96 13.40
N GLY A 412 -3.34 10.26 13.40
CA GLY A 412 -4.24 11.26 12.80
C GLY A 412 -4.23 11.29 11.27
N LEU A 413 -3.27 10.64 10.60
CA LEU A 413 -3.14 10.57 9.14
C LEU A 413 -3.65 9.23 8.60
N GLU A 414 -3.34 8.10 9.23
CA GLU A 414 -4.04 6.83 9.11
C GLU A 414 -5.50 7.02 9.51
N ASP A 415 -5.84 7.69 10.62
CA ASP A 415 -7.23 8.05 10.92
C ASP A 415 -7.77 9.07 9.92
N ALA A 416 -7.00 10.00 9.33
CA ALA A 416 -7.54 10.93 8.32
C ALA A 416 -7.65 10.31 6.92
N ILE A 417 -6.80 9.36 6.57
CA ILE A 417 -6.86 8.55 5.34
C ILE A 417 -7.95 7.50 5.52
N ASN A 418 -8.01 6.82 6.65
CA ASN A 418 -9.09 5.92 7.04
C ASN A 418 -10.37 6.71 7.25
N ASP A 419 -10.41 7.94 7.76
CA ASP A 419 -11.62 8.77 7.86
C ASP A 419 -11.97 9.36 6.49
N LEU A 420 -11.01 9.66 5.62
CA LEU A 420 -11.29 10.06 4.24
C LEU A 420 -11.88 8.89 3.48
N ILE A 421 -11.25 7.72 3.54
CA ILE A 421 -11.72 6.45 3.01
C ILE A 421 -13.05 6.09 3.67
N ASN A 422 -13.20 6.22 4.99
CA ASN A 422 -14.41 5.89 5.76
C ASN A 422 -15.49 6.96 5.66
N GLN A 423 -15.23 8.20 5.24
CA GLN A 423 -16.26 9.21 4.94
C GLN A 423 -16.71 9.08 3.49
N ILE A 424 -15.77 8.82 2.56
CA ILE A 424 -16.09 8.31 1.23
C ILE A 424 -16.92 7.02 1.35
N ASN A 425 -16.59 6.15 2.32
CA ASN A 425 -17.37 4.94 2.60
C ASN A 425 -18.62 5.22 3.42
N ALA A 426 -18.66 6.11 4.42
CA ALA A 426 -19.85 6.34 5.27
C ALA A 426 -21.01 6.94 4.48
N ASP A 427 -20.71 7.71 3.43
CA ASP A 427 -21.69 8.15 2.44
C ASP A 427 -22.15 6.99 1.50
N LEU A 428 -21.46 5.84 1.52
CA LEU A 428 -21.79 4.58 0.83
C LEU A 428 -22.24 3.43 1.78
N ASP A 429 -22.02 3.56 3.09
CA ASP A 429 -22.17 2.51 4.12
C ASP A 429 -23.48 2.66 4.90
N GLU A 430 -24.19 3.79 4.75
CA GLU A 430 -25.36 4.01 5.59
C GLU A 430 -26.51 3.03 5.32
N ASP A 431 -26.44 2.18 4.28
CA ASP A 431 -27.25 0.96 4.17
C ASP A 431 -26.72 -0.05 3.10
N TYR A 432 -25.88 -1.00 3.53
CA TYR A 432 -25.62 -2.36 2.97
C TYR A 432 -24.54 -2.61 1.87
N TRP A 433 -23.86 -3.76 2.02
CA TRP A 433 -23.20 -4.66 1.03
C TRP A 433 -21.68 -4.64 0.78
N ILE A 434 -20.87 -3.69 1.24
CA ILE A 434 -19.39 -3.92 1.22
C ILE A 434 -19.00 -4.99 2.25
N ASP A 435 -19.72 -5.09 3.37
CA ASP A 435 -19.57 -6.14 4.39
C ASP A 435 -20.06 -7.54 3.94
N ASP A 436 -20.81 -7.66 2.84
CA ASP A 436 -21.33 -8.95 2.34
C ASP A 436 -20.43 -9.61 1.28
N ILE A 437 -19.30 -8.99 0.92
CA ILE A 437 -18.16 -9.81 0.47
C ILE A 437 -17.43 -10.24 1.75
N ASP A 438 -17.92 -11.31 2.34
CA ASP A 438 -17.28 -11.96 3.48
C ASP A 438 -15.97 -12.62 3.03
N PHE A 439 -14.91 -11.81 2.92
CA PHE A 439 -13.55 -12.30 2.69
C PHE A 439 -12.99 -13.04 3.92
N ASN A 440 -13.66 -12.98 5.07
CA ASN A 440 -13.31 -13.78 6.26
C ASN A 440 -13.86 -15.21 6.20
N ASP A 441 -14.73 -15.54 5.25
CA ASP A 441 -15.15 -16.92 4.93
C ASP A 441 -14.20 -17.59 3.90
N ILE A 442 -13.09 -16.92 3.55
CA ILE A 442 -12.04 -17.43 2.63
C ILE A 442 -10.68 -17.54 3.34
N GLY A 443 -10.73 -18.07 4.56
CA GLY A 443 -9.59 -18.66 5.29
C GLY A 443 -9.87 -20.10 5.69
#